data_AF-U5HK21-F1
#
_entry.id   AF-U5HK21-F1
#
_cell.length_a   1.000
_cell.length_b   1.000
_cell.length_c   1.000
_cell.angle_alpha   90.00
_cell.angle_beta   90.00
_cell.angle_gamma   90.00
#
_symmetry.space_group_name_H-M   'P 1'
#
loop_
_entity.id
_entity.type
_entity.pdbx_description
1 polymer ?
#
loop_
_entity_poly.entity_id
_entity_poly.type
_entity_poly.pdbx_seq_one_letter_code
_entity_poly.pdbx_strand_id
1 'polypeptide(L)'
;MPRITGLQHSSTFRTGVLHHRITVGFVSAEARDAALASAPMLVWNSANARFAKAHPFHRNMLEMRINVGVVRPPSKEQIVAAFQSIVQQLSTKGHSCQLVQVLRVIHVDTAKAYAHTVGDF
;
A
#
# COMPACT_ATOMS: atom_id res chain seq x y z
N MET A 1 8.03 -12.31 15.04
CA MET A 1 7.78 -11.79 13.68
C MET A 1 6.85 -10.59 13.76
N PRO A 2 7.03 -9.54 12.93
CA PRO A 2 6.16 -8.37 12.92
C PRO A 2 4.71 -8.72 12.55
N ARG A 3 3.74 -8.23 13.33
CA ARG A 3 2.30 -8.36 13.05
C ARG A 3 1.73 -7.03 12.58
N ILE A 4 0.96 -7.07 11.49
CA ILE A 4 0.36 -5.91 10.81
C ILE A 4 -1.10 -5.78 11.27
N THR A 5 -1.49 -4.59 11.71
CA THR A 5 -2.83 -4.25 12.20
C THR A 5 -3.73 -3.62 11.15
N GLY A 6 -3.17 -3.08 10.07
CA GLY A 6 -3.96 -2.46 9.04
C GLY A 6 -3.17 -1.99 7.84
N LEU A 7 -3.92 -1.64 6.80
CA LEU A 7 -3.39 -1.40 5.48
C LEU A 7 -4.27 -0.34 4.80
N GLN A 8 -3.66 0.79 4.42
CA GLN A 8 -4.27 1.94 3.75
C GLN A 8 -3.63 2.16 2.37
N HIS A 9 -4.41 2.58 1.38
CA HIS A 9 -3.92 2.86 0.03
C HIS A 9 -4.18 4.31 -0.38
N SER A 10 -3.40 4.80 -1.35
CA SER A 10 -3.64 6.01 -2.13
C SER A 10 -2.87 5.92 -3.45
N SER A 11 -3.37 6.56 -4.51
CA SER A 11 -2.75 6.54 -5.83
C SER A 11 -2.66 7.93 -6.45
N THR A 12 -1.68 8.14 -7.30
CA THR A 12 -1.54 9.38 -8.09
C THR A 12 -1.04 9.02 -9.46
N PHE A 13 -1.80 9.38 -10.48
CA PHE A 13 -1.42 9.19 -11.87
C PHE A 13 -0.79 10.48 -12.39
N ARG A 14 0.51 10.42 -12.70
CA ARG A 14 1.28 11.55 -13.22
C ARG A 14 2.13 11.06 -14.38
N THR A 15 2.10 11.78 -15.51
CA THR A 15 2.98 11.53 -16.67
C THR A 15 3.02 10.06 -17.14
N GLY A 16 1.88 9.36 -17.21
CA GLY A 16 1.84 7.95 -17.63
C GLY A 16 2.31 6.93 -16.59
N VAL A 17 2.59 7.37 -15.36
CA VAL A 17 3.03 6.53 -14.25
C VAL A 17 2.02 6.62 -13.11
N LEU A 18 1.67 5.48 -12.56
CA LEU A 18 0.85 5.40 -11.36
C LEU A 18 1.76 5.20 -10.15
N HIS A 19 1.73 6.21 -9.30
CA HIS A 19 2.40 6.19 -8.01
C HIS A 19 1.42 5.72 -6.95
N HIS A 20 1.66 4.53 -6.41
CA HIS A 20 0.91 4.03 -5.28
C HIS A 20 1.69 4.28 -3.98
N ARG A 21 0.96 4.76 -2.98
CA ARG A 21 1.42 4.81 -1.60
C ARG A 21 0.49 3.95 -0.76
N ILE A 22 1.07 2.93 -0.13
CA ILE A 22 0.38 2.07 0.82
C ILE A 22 0.95 2.39 2.19
N THR A 23 0.10 2.62 3.18
CA THR A 23 0.51 2.72 4.58
C THR A 23 0.17 1.41 5.28
N VAL A 24 1.15 0.80 5.94
CA VAL A 24 1.04 -0.47 6.66
C VAL A 24 1.16 -0.20 8.15
N GLY A 25 0.10 -0.44 8.91
CA GLY A 25 0.10 -0.35 10.36
C GLY A 25 0.59 -1.64 11.01
N PHE A 26 1.43 -1.53 12.02
CA PHE A 26 1.96 -2.64 12.83
C PHE A 26 1.42 -2.56 14.26
N VAL A 27 1.44 -3.71 14.95
CA VAL A 27 1.01 -3.80 16.36
C VAL A 27 1.89 -2.98 17.31
N SER A 28 3.15 -2.74 16.95
CA SER A 28 4.11 -1.98 17.77
C SER A 28 5.17 -1.29 16.91
N ALA A 29 5.93 -0.36 17.51
CA ALA A 29 7.01 0.35 16.86
C ALA A 29 8.18 -0.58 16.54
N GLU A 30 8.46 -1.52 17.45
CA GLU A 30 9.52 -2.53 17.29
C GLU A 30 9.20 -3.48 16.14
N ALA A 31 7.93 -3.90 16.02
CA ALA A 31 7.47 -4.70 14.90
C ALA A 31 7.60 -3.94 13.57
N ARG A 32 7.20 -2.66 13.56
CA ARG A 32 7.37 -1.76 12.42
C ARG A 32 8.84 -1.66 12.01
N ASP A 33 9.74 -1.41 12.96
CA ASP A 33 11.16 -1.18 12.69
C ASP A 33 11.86 -2.46 12.24
N ALA A 34 11.49 -3.61 12.81
CA ALA A 34 11.97 -4.91 12.35
C ALA A 34 11.51 -5.23 10.91
N ALA A 35 10.27 -4.88 10.54
CA ALA A 35 9.78 -5.04 9.16
C ALA A 35 10.45 -4.08 8.18
N LEU A 36 10.78 -2.86 8.61
CA LEU A 36 11.54 -1.90 7.81
C LEU A 36 12.96 -2.38 7.59
N ALA A 37 13.60 -2.93 8.62
CA ALA A 37 14.95 -3.48 8.55
C ALA A 37 15.03 -4.73 7.67
N SER A 38 14.01 -5.61 7.70
CA SER A 38 13.98 -6.80 6.84
C SER A 38 13.62 -6.49 5.39
N ALA A 39 12.96 -5.35 5.12
CA ALA A 39 12.61 -4.83 3.81
C ALA A 39 12.19 -5.92 2.80
N PRO A 40 11.14 -6.72 3.09
CA PRO A 40 10.75 -7.82 2.22
C PRO A 40 10.46 -7.32 0.81
N MET A 41 11.05 -7.99 -0.18
CA MET A 41 10.78 -7.70 -1.59
C MET A 41 9.33 -8.07 -1.93
N LEU A 42 8.51 -7.11 -2.31
CA LEU A 42 7.11 -7.36 -2.67
C LEU A 42 6.94 -7.08 -4.17
N VAL A 43 5.97 -7.75 -4.79
CA VAL A 43 5.66 -7.54 -6.21
C VAL A 43 4.19 -7.15 -6.36
N TRP A 44 3.93 -6.07 -7.09
CA TRP A 44 2.59 -5.63 -7.49
C TRP A 44 2.59 -5.43 -9.01
N ASN A 45 1.80 -6.22 -9.75
CA ASN A 45 1.62 -6.05 -11.20
C ASN A 45 2.97 -5.92 -11.93
N SER A 46 3.88 -6.85 -11.65
CA SER A 46 5.25 -6.88 -12.20
C SER A 46 6.16 -5.72 -11.80
N ALA A 47 5.74 -4.86 -10.86
CA ALA A 47 6.56 -3.83 -10.27
C ALA A 47 7.03 -4.20 -8.86
N ASN A 48 8.28 -3.83 -8.55
CA ASN A 48 8.81 -4.00 -7.21
C ASN A 48 8.18 -3.00 -6.24
N ALA A 49 7.84 -3.53 -5.07
CA ALA A 49 7.28 -2.81 -3.95
C ALA A 49 8.21 -2.97 -2.74
N ARG A 50 8.45 -1.87 -2.03
CA ARG A 50 9.30 -1.88 -0.83
C ARG A 50 8.79 -0.91 0.23
N PHE A 51 9.02 -1.26 1.49
CA PHE A 51 8.92 -0.29 2.57
C PHE A 51 9.92 0.85 2.33
N ALA A 52 9.44 2.08 2.46
CA ALA A 52 10.22 3.28 2.20
C ALA A 52 10.65 3.95 3.50
N LYS A 53 9.69 4.21 4.41
CA LYS A 53 9.94 4.91 5.66
C LYS A 53 8.81 4.69 6.67
N ALA A 54 9.07 5.01 7.93
CA ALA A 54 8.00 5.17 8.92
C ALA A 54 7.06 6.32 8.53
N HIS A 55 5.78 6.17 8.86
CA HIS A 55 4.77 7.19 8.64
C HIS A 55 5.02 8.37 9.59
N PRO A 56 5.07 9.61 9.10
CA PRO A 56 5.45 10.77 9.91
C PRO A 56 4.44 11.13 11.01
N PHE A 57 3.15 10.83 10.79
CA PHE A 57 2.06 11.26 11.68
C PHE A 57 1.38 10.13 12.47
N HIS A 58 1.65 8.86 12.13
CA HIS A 58 0.99 7.72 12.75
C HIS A 58 2.04 6.79 13.32
N ARG A 59 2.01 6.61 14.65
CA ARG A 59 2.90 5.68 15.35
C ARG A 59 2.67 4.27 14.80
N ASN A 60 3.74 3.49 14.71
CA ASN A 60 3.74 2.08 14.28
C ASN A 60 3.31 1.85 12.82
N MET A 61 3.30 2.87 11.95
CA MET A 61 2.99 2.69 10.54
C MET A 61 4.23 2.84 9.64
N LEU A 62 4.29 2.07 8.55
CA LEU A 62 5.26 2.22 7.46
C LEU A 62 4.56 2.68 6.18
N GLU A 63 5.16 3.65 5.48
CA GLU A 63 4.87 3.90 4.08
C GLU A 63 5.60 2.89 3.20
N MET A 64 4.86 2.15 2.40
CA MET A 64 5.32 1.39 1.25
C MET A 64 5.04 2.20 -0.03
N ARG A 65 6.04 2.24 -0.91
CA ARG A 65 5.97 2.98 -2.18
C ARG A 65 6.14 2.04 -3.34
N ILE A 66 5.27 2.21 -4.34
CA ILE A 66 5.21 1.33 -5.50
C ILE A 66 4.93 2.22 -6.70
N ASN A 67 5.83 2.17 -7.68
CA ASN A 67 5.69 2.93 -8.92
C ASN A 67 5.44 1.91 -10.04
N VAL A 68 4.30 2.04 -10.71
CA VAL A 68 3.93 1.15 -11.81
C VAL A 68 3.71 2.02 -13.04
N GLY A 69 4.47 1.77 -14.10
CA GLY A 69 4.17 2.34 -15.41
C GLY A 69 2.85 1.74 -15.91
N VAL A 70 1.83 2.56 -16.12
CA VAL A 70 0.53 2.09 -16.60
C VAL A 70 0.02 2.98 -17.72
N VAL A 71 -0.47 2.36 -18.79
CA VAL A 71 -1.03 3.08 -19.94
C VAL A 71 -2.36 3.77 -19.58
N ARG A 72 -3.09 3.24 -18.59
CA ARG A 72 -4.35 3.77 -18.08
C ARG A 72 -4.50 3.51 -16.58
N PRO A 73 -5.25 4.34 -15.83
CA PRO A 73 -5.58 4.04 -14.44
C PRO A 73 -6.28 2.67 -14.30
N PRO A 74 -5.85 1.81 -13.36
CA PRO A 74 -6.46 0.51 -13.12
C PRO A 74 -7.85 0.66 -12.51
N SER A 75 -8.71 -0.34 -12.77
CA SER A 75 -10.05 -0.42 -12.17
C SER A 75 -9.97 -0.64 -10.66
N LYS A 76 -11.09 -0.45 -9.95
CA LYS A 76 -11.16 -0.71 -8.49
C LYS A 76 -10.79 -2.16 -8.19
N GLU A 77 -11.30 -3.10 -8.97
CA GLU A 77 -11.10 -4.54 -8.82
C GLU A 77 -9.63 -4.93 -9.00
N GLN A 78 -8.96 -4.35 -10.01
CA GLN A 78 -7.53 -4.58 -10.24
C GLN A 78 -6.66 -4.08 -9.08
N ILE A 79 -7.05 -2.98 -8.45
CA ILE A 79 -6.38 -2.44 -7.27
C ILE A 79 -6.61 -3.38 -6.07
N VAL A 80 -7.85 -3.80 -5.83
CA VAL A 80 -8.22 -4.69 -4.71
C VAL A 80 -7.50 -6.04 -4.84
N ALA A 81 -7.55 -6.68 -6.01
CA ALA A 81 -6.92 -7.97 -6.26
C ALA A 81 -5.39 -7.92 -6.02
N ALA A 82 -4.76 -6.84 -6.48
CA ALA A 82 -3.33 -6.69 -6.25
C ALA A 82 -3.00 -6.39 -4.77
N PHE A 83 -3.89 -5.71 -4.06
CA PHE A 83 -3.73 -5.50 -2.64
C PHE A 83 -3.83 -6.81 -1.85
N GLN A 84 -4.80 -7.66 -2.21
CA GLN A 84 -4.92 -9.02 -1.66
C GLN A 84 -3.65 -9.83 -1.95
N SER A 85 -3.03 -9.67 -3.12
CA SER A 85 -1.74 -10.29 -3.43
C SER A 85 -0.61 -9.80 -2.50
N ILE A 86 -0.54 -8.50 -2.22
CA ILE A 86 0.46 -7.94 -1.28
C ILE A 86 0.25 -8.48 0.13
N VAL A 87 -1.01 -8.53 0.61
CA VAL A 87 -1.37 -9.14 1.90
C VAL A 87 -0.92 -10.59 1.93
N GLN A 88 -1.20 -11.36 0.88
CA GLN A 88 -0.78 -12.76 0.80
C GLN A 88 0.75 -12.90 0.82
N GLN A 89 1.48 -12.06 0.08
CA GLN A 89 2.95 -12.08 0.05
C GLN A 89 3.57 -11.70 1.39
N LEU A 90 2.96 -10.77 2.13
CA LEU A 90 3.38 -10.45 3.49
C LEU A 90 3.15 -11.65 4.41
N SER A 91 1.98 -12.29 4.30
CA SER A 91 1.63 -13.49 5.06
C SER A 91 2.61 -14.64 4.82
N THR A 92 2.95 -14.95 3.56
CA THR A 92 3.91 -16.02 3.23
C THR A 92 5.32 -15.73 3.72
N LYS A 93 5.66 -14.45 3.94
CA LYS A 93 6.92 -14.01 4.54
C LYS A 93 6.89 -13.94 6.07
N GLY A 94 5.84 -14.49 6.70
CA GLY A 94 5.69 -14.54 8.15
C GLY A 94 5.09 -13.28 8.78
N HIS A 95 4.54 -12.37 7.96
CA HIS A 95 3.88 -11.17 8.44
C HIS A 95 2.35 -11.32 8.36
N SER A 96 1.73 -11.69 9.49
CA SER A 96 0.26 -11.72 9.60
C SER A 96 -0.29 -10.31 9.41
N CYS A 97 -1.18 -10.13 8.43
CA CYS A 97 -1.71 -8.84 8.02
C CYS A 97 -3.22 -8.89 7.75
N GLN A 98 -3.88 -7.75 7.96
CA GLN A 98 -5.30 -7.55 7.70
C GLN A 98 -5.47 -6.38 6.73
N LEU A 99 -6.33 -6.58 5.73
CA LEU A 99 -6.81 -5.49 4.89
C LEU A 99 -7.83 -4.69 5.71
N VAL A 100 -7.50 -3.42 6.03
CA VAL A 100 -8.36 -2.59 6.88
C VAL A 100 -9.00 -1.44 6.11
N GLN A 101 -8.33 -0.85 5.12
CA GLN A 101 -8.94 0.25 4.36
C GLN A 101 -8.33 0.43 2.96
N VAL A 102 -9.13 0.35 1.89
CA VAL A 102 -8.69 0.76 0.55
C VAL A 102 -9.23 2.16 0.26
N LEU A 103 -8.45 3.20 0.59
CA LEU A 103 -8.80 4.56 0.21
C LEU A 103 -8.32 4.82 -1.23
N ARG A 104 -9.20 4.68 -2.21
CA ARG A 104 -8.88 5.05 -3.59
C ARG A 104 -8.95 6.57 -3.73
N VAL A 105 -7.81 7.23 -3.52
CA VAL A 105 -7.58 8.57 -4.06
C VAL A 105 -6.85 8.38 -5.37
N ILE A 106 -7.43 8.79 -6.49
CA ILE A 106 -6.70 8.95 -7.75
C ILE A 106 -6.65 10.45 -8.02
N HIS A 107 -5.49 11.04 -7.84
CA HIS A 107 -5.18 12.29 -8.52
C HIS A 107 -4.81 11.95 -9.96
N VAL A 108 -5.74 12.17 -10.88
CA VAL A 108 -5.41 12.33 -12.29
C VAL A 108 -5.03 13.79 -12.47
N ASP A 109 -4.03 14.10 -13.29
CA ASP A 109 -3.56 15.47 -13.64
C ASP A 109 -4.62 16.30 -14.42
N THR A 110 -5.90 16.08 -14.09
CA THR A 110 -7.09 16.77 -14.57
C THR A 110 -7.91 17.18 -13.34
N ALA A 111 -7.44 18.18 -12.60
CA ALA A 111 -8.18 19.04 -11.65
C ALA A 111 -9.18 18.43 -10.64
N LYS A 112 -9.31 17.11 -10.49
CA LYS A 112 -10.32 16.46 -9.63
C LYS A 112 -9.72 15.25 -8.92
N ALA A 113 -9.55 15.42 -7.61
CA ALA A 113 -9.32 14.32 -6.69
C ALA A 113 -10.66 13.62 -6.42
N TYR A 114 -10.73 12.31 -6.63
CA TYR A 114 -11.85 11.51 -6.14
C TYR A 114 -11.44 10.87 -4.83
N ALA A 115 -12.10 11.22 -3.72
CA ALA A 115 -12.03 10.49 -2.47
C ALA A 115 -13.29 9.62 -2.36
N HIS A 116 -13.13 8.31 -2.20
CA HIS A 116 -14.23 7.44 -1.80
C HIS A 116 -14.25 7.34 -0.28
N THR A 117 -15.42 7.61 0.31
CA THR A 117 -15.66 7.53 1.75
C THR A 117 -15.60 6.08 2.24
N VAL A 118 -15.19 5.95 3.50
CA VAL A 118 -15.12 4.72 4.30
C VAL A 118 -16.44 3.94 4.24
N GLY A 119 -16.43 2.62 3.98
CA GLY A 119 -17.63 1.81 4.24
C GLY A 119 -17.76 0.48 3.50
N ASP A 120 -17.59 0.44 2.19
CA ASP A 120 -18.05 -0.74 1.43
C ASP A 120 -16.89 -1.62 0.96
N PHE A 121 -16.66 -2.68 1.77
CA PHE A 121 -15.75 -3.79 1.50
C PHE A 121 -16.31 -4.73 0.43
#